data_AF-A0A0Q9L4I8-F1
#
_entry.id   AF-A0A0Q9L4I8-F1
#
_cell.length_a   1.000
_cell.length_b   1.000
_cell.length_c   1.000
_cell.angle_alpha   90.00
_cell.angle_beta   90.00
_cell.angle_gamma   90.00
#
_symmetry.space_group_name_H-M   'P 1'
#
loop_
_entity.id
_entity.type
_entity.pdbx_description
1 polymer ?
#
loop_
_entity_poly.entity_id
_entity_poly.type
_entity_poly.pdbx_seq_one_letter_code
_entity_poly.pdbx_strand_id
1 'polypeptide(L)'
;MKIEMKPVRKLRVHWPVASETFSRLASGDAEAFKDEAGIAALLDAVAESPDLGDFGNYRHVFESGLGFEGFTCAEGANPTLGQVGQQTISPTLVLTTYFDAALDERVVERLLQHIVDIHPWEVPVIELTGPIRVSNTAFPALVESQATS
;
A
#
# COMPACT_ATOMS: atom_id res chain seq x y z
N MET A 1 22.69 -15.99 6.68
CA MET A 1 21.32 -15.46 6.68
C MET A 1 20.37 -16.60 6.34
N LYS A 2 19.40 -16.90 7.21
CA LYS A 2 18.38 -17.93 6.93
C LYS A 2 17.11 -17.21 6.48
N ILE A 3 16.57 -17.62 5.34
CA ILE A 3 15.31 -17.11 4.79
C ILE A 3 14.21 -18.11 5.11
N GLU A 4 13.07 -17.61 5.56
CA GLU A 4 11.89 -18.42 5.89
C GLU A 4 10.65 -17.88 5.17
N MET A 5 9.65 -18.73 4.96
CA MET A 5 8.41 -18.35 4.29
C MET A 5 7.33 -18.12 5.33
N LYS A 6 6.78 -16.90 5.40
CA LYS A 6 5.67 -16.57 6.29
C LYS A 6 4.36 -16.32 5.53
N PRO A 7 3.20 -16.70 6.10
CA PRO A 7 1.91 -16.36 5.51
C PRO A 7 1.60 -14.87 5.72
N VAL A 8 1.13 -14.20 4.68
CA VAL A 8 0.76 -12.78 4.69
C VAL A 8 -0.48 -12.54 3.85
N ARG A 9 -1.18 -11.43 4.05
CA ARG A 9 -2.17 -10.90 3.11
C ARG A 9 -1.55 -9.76 2.33
N LYS A 10 -1.91 -9.61 1.06
CA LYS A 10 -1.47 -8.51 0.21
C LYS A 10 -2.51 -7.40 0.23
N LEU A 11 -2.07 -6.19 0.52
CA LEU A 11 -2.83 -4.96 0.36
C LEU A 11 -2.31 -4.22 -0.88
N ARG A 12 -3.21 -3.86 -1.78
CA ARG A 12 -2.88 -3.05 -2.95
C ARG A 12 -3.86 -1.90 -3.07
N VAL A 13 -3.34 -0.68 -3.15
CA VAL A 13 -4.11 0.57 -3.20
C VAL A 13 -3.79 1.28 -4.50
N HIS A 14 -4.81 1.67 -5.25
CA HIS A 14 -4.66 2.53 -6.43
C HIS A 14 -4.94 3.96 -6.02
N TRP A 15 -4.06 4.87 -6.39
CA TRP A 15 -4.05 6.23 -5.90
C TRP A 15 -3.92 7.21 -7.07
N PRO A 16 -4.83 8.18 -7.23
CA PRO A 16 -4.72 9.15 -8.32
C PRO A 16 -3.47 10.00 -8.19
N VAL A 17 -2.87 10.33 -9.32
CA VAL A 17 -1.67 11.17 -9.36
C VAL A 17 -1.81 12.25 -10.42
N ALA A 18 -1.29 13.44 -10.14
CA ALA A 18 -1.21 14.51 -11.13
C ALA A 18 -0.29 14.12 -12.30
N SER A 19 -0.64 14.50 -13.53
CA SER A 19 0.16 14.17 -14.73
C SER A 19 1.62 14.62 -14.65
N GLU A 20 1.89 15.73 -13.95
CA GLU A 20 3.25 16.22 -13.71
C GLU A 20 4.04 15.26 -12.83
N THR A 21 3.50 14.86 -11.67
CA THR A 21 4.14 13.88 -10.79
C THR A 21 4.31 12.54 -11.49
N PHE A 22 3.29 12.08 -12.24
CA PHE A 22 3.39 10.85 -13.03
C PHE A 22 4.60 10.88 -13.97
N SER A 23 4.79 11.99 -14.69
CA SER A 23 5.89 12.14 -15.64
C SER A 23 7.25 12.14 -14.94
N ARG A 24 7.34 12.81 -13.78
CA ARG A 24 8.56 12.83 -12.96
C ARG A 24 8.90 11.43 -12.44
N LEU A 25 7.93 10.75 -11.83
CA LEU A 25 8.11 9.38 -11.32
C LEU A 25 8.48 8.41 -12.46
N ALA A 26 7.84 8.52 -13.63
CA ALA A 26 8.15 7.69 -14.80
C ALA A 26 9.57 7.93 -15.34
N SER A 27 10.15 9.11 -15.09
CA SER A 27 11.54 9.43 -15.44
C SER A 27 12.56 9.00 -14.38
N GLY A 28 12.11 8.40 -13.27
CA GLY A 28 12.97 7.93 -12.17
C GLY A 28 13.23 8.96 -11.08
N ASP A 29 12.54 10.10 -11.08
CA ASP A 29 12.61 11.09 -10.01
C ASP A 29 11.80 10.63 -8.79
N ALA A 30 12.46 9.93 -7.86
CA ALA A 30 11.83 9.41 -6.66
C ALA A 30 11.44 10.50 -5.64
N GLU A 31 11.96 11.72 -5.74
CA GLU A 31 11.57 12.80 -4.82
C GLU A 31 10.14 13.29 -5.10
N ALA A 32 9.62 13.04 -6.31
CA ALA A 32 8.24 13.36 -6.67
C ALA A 32 7.19 12.66 -5.79
N PHE A 33 7.53 11.57 -5.09
CA PHE A 33 6.66 10.95 -4.08
C PHE A 33 6.32 11.91 -2.92
N LYS A 34 7.29 12.75 -2.52
CA LYS A 34 7.15 13.66 -1.37
C LYS A 34 6.52 14.99 -1.76
N ASP A 35 6.69 15.38 -3.02
CA ASP A 35 6.17 16.65 -3.54
C ASP A 35 4.66 16.61 -3.78
N GLU A 36 4.07 15.42 -3.95
CA GLU A 36 2.62 15.25 -4.11
C GLU A 36 1.95 14.92 -2.76
N ALA A 37 1.20 15.87 -2.21
CA ALA A 37 0.61 15.76 -0.87
C ALA A 37 -0.26 14.51 -0.66
N GLY A 38 -1.00 14.07 -1.69
CA GLY A 38 -1.80 12.85 -1.61
C GLY A 38 -0.94 11.59 -1.45
N ILE A 39 0.12 11.49 -2.24
CA ILE A 39 1.06 10.36 -2.17
C ILE A 39 1.83 10.40 -0.84
N ALA A 40 2.27 11.58 -0.40
CA ALA A 40 2.92 11.76 0.89
C ALA A 40 2.03 11.28 2.05
N ALA A 41 0.74 11.62 2.06
CA ALA A 41 -0.21 11.16 3.08
C ALA A 41 -0.37 9.62 3.09
N LEU A 42 -0.39 8.99 1.91
CA LEU A 42 -0.40 7.53 1.80
C LEU A 42 0.88 6.90 2.38
N LEU A 43 2.05 7.48 2.08
CA LEU A 43 3.34 7.00 2.61
C LEU A 43 3.43 7.18 4.12
N ASP A 44 2.93 8.29 4.65
CA ASP A 44 2.85 8.53 6.09
C ASP A 44 1.96 7.50 6.77
N ALA A 45 0.78 7.20 6.22
CA ALA A 45 -0.10 6.15 6.74
C ALA A 45 0.56 4.75 6.78
N VAL A 46 1.40 4.44 5.77
CA VAL A 46 2.20 3.19 5.75
C VAL A 46 3.30 3.22 6.81
N ALA A 47 3.98 4.36 6.98
CA ALA A 47 5.04 4.54 7.97
C ALA A 47 4.52 4.50 9.42
N GLU A 48 3.30 4.99 9.65
CA GLU A 48 2.65 4.98 10.97
C GLU A 48 2.05 3.61 11.32
N SER A 49 1.94 2.70 10.34
CA SER A 49 1.36 1.37 10.52
C SER A 49 2.45 0.30 10.69
N PRO A 50 2.80 -0.11 11.93
CA PRO A 50 3.87 -1.08 12.18
C PRO A 50 3.57 -2.48 11.63
N ASP A 51 2.29 -2.79 11.39
CA ASP A 51 1.82 -4.06 10.84
C ASP A 51 2.06 -4.19 9.32
N LEU A 52 2.30 -3.06 8.64
CA LEU A 52 2.52 -3.03 7.19
C LEU A 52 3.99 -3.19 6.84
N GLY A 53 4.26 -4.05 5.86
CA GLY A 53 5.57 -4.21 5.25
C GLY A 53 6.63 -4.75 6.20
N ASP A 54 6.25 -5.60 7.15
CA ASP A 54 7.20 -6.32 8.00
C ASP A 54 7.88 -7.44 7.19
N PHE A 55 9.19 -7.33 6.99
CA PHE A 55 10.06 -8.37 6.45
C PHE A 55 11.26 -8.61 7.38
N GLY A 56 11.01 -8.58 8.69
CA GLY A 56 11.98 -8.84 9.75
C GLY A 56 12.81 -7.61 10.06
N ASN A 57 14.03 -7.56 9.52
CA ASN A 57 14.93 -6.42 9.66
C ASN A 57 14.53 -5.21 8.79
N TYR A 58 13.55 -5.40 7.91
CA TYR A 58 12.99 -4.35 7.06
C TYR A 58 11.54 -4.11 7.47
N ARG A 59 11.18 -2.85 7.66
CA ARG A 59 9.85 -2.39 8.11
C ARG A 59 9.29 -1.42 7.09
N HIS A 60 7.97 -1.31 7.03
CA HIS A 60 7.26 -0.42 6.10
C HIS A 60 7.65 -0.67 4.63
N VAL A 61 7.99 -1.92 4.30
CA VAL A 61 8.31 -2.31 2.92
C VAL A 61 7.05 -2.21 2.06
N PHE A 62 7.17 -1.49 0.96
CA PHE A 62 6.16 -1.42 -0.09
C PHE A 62 6.82 -1.44 -1.47
N GLU A 63 6.03 -1.78 -2.47
CA GLU A 63 6.34 -1.61 -3.88
C GLU A 63 5.39 -0.54 -4.44
N SER A 64 5.89 0.30 -5.35
CA SER A 64 5.08 1.27 -6.08
C SER A 64 5.22 1.06 -7.59
N GLY A 65 4.10 1.05 -8.30
CA GLY A 65 4.04 1.03 -9.76
C GLY A 65 3.23 2.20 -10.31
N LEU A 66 3.48 2.57 -11.56
CA LEU A 66 2.72 3.61 -12.28
C LEU A 66 1.85 2.98 -13.35
N GLY A 67 0.67 3.55 -13.58
CA GLY A 67 -0.21 3.10 -14.65
C GLY A 67 -1.31 4.11 -14.98
N PHE A 68 -2.31 3.60 -15.69
CA PHE A 68 -3.53 4.35 -16.00
C PHE A 68 -4.75 3.54 -15.57
N GLU A 69 -5.72 4.21 -14.99
CA GLU A 69 -7.04 3.65 -14.69
C GLU A 69 -8.07 4.20 -15.65
N GLY A 70 -9.00 3.34 -16.08
CA GLY A 70 -10.11 3.70 -16.94
C GLY A 70 -11.44 3.47 -16.24
N PHE A 71 -12.31 4.47 -16.24
CA PHE A 71 -13.63 4.36 -15.60
C PHE A 71 -14.70 5.17 -16.34
N THR A 72 -15.96 4.93 -16.01
CA THR A 72 -17.11 5.72 -16.48
C THR A 72 -18.01 6.00 -15.28
N CYS A 73 -18.24 7.27 -14.99
CA CYS A 73 -19.07 7.66 -13.85
C CYS A 73 -20.54 7.33 -14.13
N ALA A 74 -21.19 6.65 -13.20
CA ALA A 74 -22.62 6.39 -13.24
C ALA A 74 -23.42 7.64 -12.81
N GLU A 75 -24.71 7.68 -13.14
CA GLU A 75 -25.62 8.70 -12.62
C GLU A 75 -25.62 8.69 -11.08
N GLY A 76 -25.50 9.87 -10.47
CA GLY A 76 -25.46 10.02 -9.01
C GLY A 76 -24.06 10.01 -8.38
N ALA A 77 -23.00 9.69 -9.14
CA ALA A 77 -21.63 9.83 -8.65
C ALA A 77 -21.22 11.31 -8.51
N ASN A 78 -20.36 11.63 -7.54
CA ASN A 78 -19.75 12.95 -7.37
C ASN A 78 -18.22 12.88 -7.59
N PRO A 79 -17.77 12.56 -8.81
CA PRO A 79 -16.38 12.22 -9.05
C PRO A 79 -15.46 13.45 -8.95
N THR A 80 -14.30 13.26 -8.32
CA THR A 80 -13.20 14.24 -8.35
C THR A 80 -12.67 14.46 -9.78
N LEU A 81 -12.80 13.46 -10.65
CA LEU A 81 -12.36 13.50 -12.05
C LEU A 81 -13.33 12.75 -12.97
N GLY A 82 -13.58 13.28 -14.15
CA GLY A 82 -14.43 12.65 -15.18
C GLY A 82 -15.84 13.25 -15.23
N GLN A 83 -16.65 12.74 -16.17
CA GLN A 83 -18.05 13.17 -16.36
C GLN A 83 -18.96 11.95 -16.43
N VAL A 84 -20.19 12.10 -15.91
CA VAL A 84 -21.23 11.06 -15.98
C VAL A 84 -21.44 10.62 -17.43
N GLY A 85 -21.40 9.31 -17.66
CA GLY A 85 -21.58 8.70 -18.98
C GLY A 85 -20.39 8.81 -19.94
N GLN A 86 -19.28 9.45 -19.55
CA GLN A 86 -18.06 9.52 -20.38
C GLN A 86 -16.96 8.60 -19.84
N GLN A 87 -16.28 7.92 -20.76
CA GLN A 87 -15.07 7.17 -20.42
C GLN A 87 -13.94 8.14 -20.12
N THR A 88 -13.35 7.98 -18.94
CA THR A 88 -12.21 8.76 -18.45
C THR A 88 -11.01 7.83 -18.26
N ILE A 89 -9.82 8.30 -18.63
CA ILE A 89 -8.55 7.63 -18.32
C ILE A 89 -7.69 8.59 -17.49
N SER A 90 -7.18 8.12 -16.36
CA SER A 90 -6.39 8.92 -15.42
C SER A 90 -5.08 8.25 -15.02
N PRO A 91 -3.98 9.00 -14.83
CA PRO A 91 -2.76 8.49 -14.23
C PRO A 91 -3.03 7.96 -12.81
N THR A 92 -2.39 6.84 -12.47
CA THR A 92 -2.49 6.22 -11.13
C THR A 92 -1.14 5.73 -10.64
N LEU A 93 -0.95 5.78 -9.32
CA LEU A 93 0.11 5.13 -8.58
C LEU A 93 -0.52 3.93 -7.87
N VAL A 94 0.10 2.78 -8.03
CA VAL A 94 -0.31 1.55 -7.37
C VAL A 94 0.69 1.26 -6.27
N LEU A 95 0.26 1.30 -5.01
CA LEU A 95 1.07 0.89 -3.87
C LEU A 95 0.68 -0.53 -3.43
N THR A 96 1.67 -1.41 -3.30
CA THR A 96 1.49 -2.77 -2.79
C THR A 96 2.32 -2.98 -1.53
N THR A 97 1.70 -3.49 -0.47
CA THR A 97 2.38 -3.93 0.75
C THR A 97 1.73 -5.21 1.30
N TYR A 98 2.28 -5.73 2.39
CA TYR A 98 1.87 -6.99 3.00
C TYR A 98 1.75 -6.84 4.51
N PHE A 99 0.85 -7.60 5.12
CA PHE A 99 0.74 -7.70 6.57
C PHE A 99 0.51 -9.15 6.99
N ASP A 100 0.72 -9.45 8.28
CA ASP A 100 0.60 -10.82 8.79
C ASP A 100 -0.80 -11.40 8.52
N ALA A 101 -0.87 -12.64 8.01
CA ALA A 101 -2.14 -13.28 7.71
C ALA A 101 -3.01 -13.51 8.95
N ALA A 102 -2.41 -13.52 10.14
CA ALA A 102 -3.09 -13.68 11.43
C ALA A 102 -3.49 -12.35 12.09
N LEU A 103 -3.27 -11.20 11.42
CA LEU A 103 -3.67 -9.90 11.96
C LEU A 103 -5.19 -9.85 12.17
N ASP A 104 -5.61 -9.32 13.32
CA ASP A 104 -7.03 -9.22 13.70
C ASP A 104 -7.80 -8.41 12.65
N GLU A 105 -8.95 -8.92 12.19
CA GLU A 105 -9.74 -8.27 11.14
C GLU A 105 -10.19 -6.86 11.53
N ARG A 106 -10.43 -6.59 12.82
CA ARG A 106 -10.76 -5.23 13.29
C ARG A 106 -9.60 -4.26 13.15
N VAL A 107 -8.36 -4.76 13.24
CA VAL A 107 -7.16 -3.94 12.97
C VAL A 107 -7.08 -3.66 11.48
N VAL A 108 -7.32 -4.67 10.64
CA VAL A 108 -7.38 -4.53 9.19
C VAL A 108 -8.46 -3.53 8.76
N GLU A 109 -9.67 -3.64 9.29
CA GLU A 109 -10.78 -2.72 9.01
C GLU A 109 -10.43 -1.27 9.37
N ARG A 110 -9.80 -1.04 10.54
CA ARG A 110 -9.35 0.32 10.93
C ARG A 110 -8.28 0.87 10.00
N LEU A 111 -7.34 0.03 9.58
CA LEU A 111 -6.30 0.42 8.63
C LEU A 111 -6.92 0.80 7.28
N LEU A 112 -7.82 -0.03 6.77
CA LEU A 112 -8.52 0.24 5.50
C LEU A 112 -9.36 1.52 5.60
N GLN A 113 -10.08 1.70 6.71
CA GLN A 113 -10.87 2.91 6.93
C GLN A 113 -9.98 4.15 6.95
N HIS A 114 -8.82 4.09 7.61
CA HIS A 114 -7.88 5.20 7.63
C HIS A 114 -7.40 5.56 6.21
N ILE A 115 -7.03 4.56 5.39
CA ILE A 115 -6.65 4.78 3.98
C ILE A 115 -7.79 5.41 3.20
N VAL A 116 -9.03 4.94 3.39
CA VAL A 116 -10.23 5.52 2.75
C VAL A 116 -10.42 6.98 3.16
N ASP A 117 -10.27 7.31 4.44
CA ASP A 117 -10.50 8.66 4.97
C ASP A 117 -9.53 9.70 4.39
N ILE A 118 -8.31 9.29 4.05
CA ILE A 118 -7.28 10.16 3.44
C ILE A 118 -7.28 10.08 1.90
N HIS A 119 -8.09 9.22 1.30
CA HIS A 119 -8.05 8.98 -0.13
C HIS A 119 -8.71 10.13 -0.93
N PRO A 120 -8.14 10.61 -2.06
CA PRO A 120 -8.69 11.72 -2.83
C PRO A 120 -9.98 11.40 -3.61
N TRP A 121 -10.23 10.11 -3.87
CA TRP A 121 -11.45 9.64 -4.53
C TRP A 121 -12.53 9.28 -3.53
N GLU A 122 -13.78 9.57 -3.92
CA GLU A 122 -15.00 9.17 -3.20
C GLU A 122 -15.05 7.65 -2.98
N VAL A 123 -14.63 6.86 -3.98
CA VAL A 123 -14.61 5.39 -3.92
C VAL A 123 -13.21 4.90 -4.31
N PRO A 124 -12.33 4.62 -3.33
CA PRO A 124 -11.00 4.09 -3.61
C PRO A 124 -11.05 2.65 -4.09
N VAL A 125 -10.16 2.29 -5.02
CA VAL A 125 -9.93 0.89 -5.42
C VAL A 125 -8.85 0.31 -4.51
N ILE A 126 -9.28 -0.54 -3.57
CA ILE A 126 -8.41 -1.23 -2.64
C ILE A 126 -8.61 -2.75 -2.79
N GLU A 127 -7.54 -3.45 -3.08
CA GLU A 127 -7.53 -4.91 -3.20
C GLU A 127 -6.92 -5.53 -1.95
N LEU A 128 -7.60 -6.56 -1.44
CA LEU A 128 -7.12 -7.38 -0.34
C LEU A 128 -7.22 -8.85 -0.73
N THR A 129 -6.09 -9.55 -0.69
CA THR A 129 -6.08 -10.99 -1.01
C THR A 129 -6.35 -11.85 0.21
N GLY A 130 -6.74 -13.11 -0.05
CA GLY A 130 -6.51 -14.18 0.92
C GLY A 130 -5.02 -14.39 1.20
N PRO A 131 -4.67 -15.26 2.15
CA PRO A 131 -3.29 -15.50 2.52
C PRO A 131 -2.44 -16.00 1.34
N ILE A 132 -1.26 -15.40 1.17
CA ILE A 132 -0.17 -15.86 0.30
C ILE A 132 1.08 -16.10 1.16
N ARG A 133 2.18 -16.59 0.58
CA ARG A 133 3.45 -16.75 1.30
C ARG A 133 4.54 -15.88 0.69
N VAL A 134 5.30 -15.19 1.53
CA VAL A 134 6.46 -14.37 1.13
C VAL A 134 7.70 -14.76 1.92
N SER A 135 8.88 -14.51 1.34
CA SER A 135 10.16 -14.73 2.01
C SER A 135 10.41 -13.68 3.08
N ASN A 136 10.98 -14.08 4.22
CA ASN A 136 11.31 -13.24 5.35
C ASN A 136 12.71 -13.58 5.91
N THR A 137 13.34 -12.62 6.59
CA THR A 137 14.58 -12.88 7.33
C THR A 137 14.25 -13.58 8.66
N ALA A 138 14.86 -14.73 8.93
CA ALA A 138 14.71 -15.40 10.21
C ALA A 138 15.55 -14.70 11.29
N PHE A 139 14.95 -14.43 12.45
CA PHE A 139 15.72 -14.05 13.63
C PHE A 139 16.48 -15.28 14.16
N PRO A 140 17.77 -15.16 14.53
CA PRO A 140 18.45 -16.21 15.27
C PRO A 140 17.70 -16.44 16.59
N ALA A 141 17.33 -17.68 16.89
CA ALA A 141 16.83 -18.00 18.22
C ALA A 141 17.91 -17.61 19.24
N LEU A 142 17.57 -16.75 20.19
CA LEU A 142 18.42 -16.49 21.35
C LEU A 142 18.61 -17.82 22.06
N VAL A 143 19.81 -18.40 21.93
CA VAL A 143 20.21 -19.53 22.74
C VAL A 143 20.33 -19.01 24.16
N GLU A 144 19.35 -19.31 25.01
CA GLU A 144 19.51 -19.16 26.46
C GLU A 144 20.72 -20.02 26.85
N SER A 145 21.83 -19.38 27.20
CA SER A 145 22.92 -20.08 27.85
C SER A 145 22.40 -20.51 29.22
N GLN A 146 22.13 -21.81 29.35
CA GLN A 146 22.03 -22.42 30.67
C GLN A 146 23.40 -22.25 31.33
N ALA A 147 23.51 -21.27 32.21
CA ALA A 147 24.54 -21.21 33.22
C ALA A 147 24.28 -22.38 34.18
N THR A 148 24.86 -23.54 33.89
CA THR A 148 25.04 -24.59 34.88
C THR A 148 26.09 -24.13 35.89
N SER A 149 25.68 -24.23 37.16
CA SER A 149 26.37 -23.92 38.41
C SER A 149 27.81 -24.42 38.53
#